data_AF-A0A7R9AJB4-F1
#
_entry.id   AF-A0A7R9AJB4-F1
#
_cell.length_a   1.000
_cell.length_b   1.000
_cell.length_c   1.000
_cell.angle_alpha   90.00
_cell.angle_beta   90.00
_cell.angle_gamma   90.00
#
_symmetry.space_group_name_H-M   'P 1'
#
loop_
_entity.id
_entity.type
_entity.pdbx_description
1 polymer ?
#
loop_
_entity_poly.entity_id
_entity_poly.type
_entity_poly.pdbx_seq_one_letter_code
_entity_poly.pdbx_strand_id
1 'polypeptide(L)'
;MLQKTGQDVQFTSSDLEIQLRCTAAIGADSGQILTTVNARKLLDILRTMPADQVVSLESQENKLLLKGGKSRFSLQTLPAQDFPLVQESTQLGPAFELPQKVLKNLLSQVSFAMAVQDIRYYLNGVLFVAE
;
A
#
# COMPACT_ATOMS: atom_id res chain seq x y z
N MET A 1 4.85 -2.72 4.11
CA MET A 1 4.97 -2.15 5.47
C MET A 1 3.58 -1.98 6.08
N LEU A 2 3.44 -2.32 7.36
CA LEU A 2 2.26 -2.06 8.19
C LEU A 2 2.68 -1.05 9.26
N GLN A 3 1.93 0.04 9.36
CA GLN A 3 2.09 1.05 10.39
C GLN A 3 0.76 1.24 11.12
N LYS A 4 0.77 1.25 12.44
CA LYS A 4 -0.38 1.56 13.29
C LYS A 4 -0.03 2.76 14.16
N THR A 5 -0.90 3.76 14.16
CA THR A 5 -0.79 4.97 15.00
C THR A 5 -2.17 5.29 15.56
N GLY A 6 -2.38 5.00 16.85
CA GLY A 6 -3.71 5.14 17.45
C GLY A 6 -4.72 4.20 16.77
N GLN A 7 -5.82 4.75 16.26
CA GLN A 7 -6.84 3.98 15.54
C GLN A 7 -6.51 3.78 14.05
N ASP A 8 -5.55 4.51 13.50
CA ASP A 8 -5.22 4.41 12.09
C ASP A 8 -4.24 3.27 11.84
N VAL A 9 -4.59 2.42 10.89
CA VAL A 9 -3.72 1.38 10.33
C VAL A 9 -3.45 1.73 8.87
N GLN A 10 -2.18 1.76 8.53
CA GLN A 10 -1.70 2.11 7.22
C GLN A 10 -0.88 0.95 6.63
N PHE A 11 -1.23 0.60 5.40
CA PHE A 11 -0.48 -0.34 4.59
C PHE A 11 0.26 0.43 3.49
N THR A 12 1.57 0.23 3.42
CA THR A 12 2.40 0.75 2.33
C THR A 12 3.01 -0.40 1.55
N SER A 13 2.82 -0.42 0.24
CA SER A 13 3.47 -1.35 -0.69
C SER A 13 4.22 -0.55 -1.75
N SER A 14 5.34 -1.07 -2.21
CA SER A 14 6.18 -0.42 -3.23
C SER A 14 6.84 -1.49 -4.10
N ASP A 15 6.96 -1.23 -5.39
CA ASP A 15 7.83 -1.97 -6.33
C ASP A 15 9.09 -1.17 -6.70
N LEU A 16 9.42 -0.14 -5.90
CA LEU A 16 10.49 0.85 -6.07
C LEU A 16 10.20 1.97 -7.08
N GLU A 17 9.23 1.79 -7.97
CA GLU A 17 8.81 2.82 -8.93
C GLU A 17 7.52 3.50 -8.46
N ILE A 18 6.55 2.69 -8.02
CA ILE A 18 5.24 3.12 -7.56
C ILE A 18 5.07 2.72 -6.10
N GLN A 19 4.67 3.69 -5.27
CA GLN A 19 4.30 3.47 -3.89
C GLN A 19 2.80 3.69 -3.70
N LEU A 20 2.13 2.70 -3.09
CA LEU A 20 0.74 2.81 -2.68
C LEU A 20 0.64 2.83 -1.17
N ARG A 21 -0.12 3.78 -0.63
CA ARG A 21 -0.39 3.93 0.79
C ARG A 21 -1.90 3.97 1.01
N CYS A 22 -2.40 3.04 1.82
CA CYS A 22 -3.82 2.96 2.17
C CYS A 22 -3.94 3.06 3.69
N THR A 23 -4.78 3.97 4.17
CA THR A 23 -5.04 4.18 5.61
C THR A 23 -6.49 3.85 5.91
N ALA A 24 -6.74 3.18 7.02
CA ALA A 24 -8.08 2.92 7.54
C ALA A 24 -8.11 3.01 9.07
N ALA A 25 -9.19 3.56 9.61
CA ALA A 25 -9.42 3.68 11.06
C ALA A 25 -9.97 2.36 11.63
N ILE A 26 -9.11 1.36 11.76
CA ILE A 26 -9.46 -0.02 12.17
C ILE A 26 -8.67 -0.53 13.39
N GLY A 27 -7.83 0.31 13.98
CA GLY A 27 -7.04 -0.01 15.17
C GLY A 27 -7.90 -0.01 16.45
N ALA A 28 -7.78 -1.07 17.26
CA ALA A 28 -8.59 -1.24 18.47
C ALA A 28 -8.01 -0.55 19.72
N ASP A 29 -6.70 -0.31 19.78
CA ASP A 29 -6.01 0.26 20.95
C ASP A 29 -5.18 1.51 20.58
N SER A 30 -4.57 2.16 21.57
CA SER A 30 -3.68 3.31 21.37
C SER A 30 -2.23 2.92 21.06
N GLY A 31 -1.96 1.63 20.85
CA GLY A 31 -0.62 1.11 20.58
C GLY A 31 -0.06 1.57 19.25
N GLN A 32 1.26 1.47 19.12
CA GLN A 32 1.99 1.73 17.89
C GLN A 32 2.65 0.45 17.41
N ILE A 33 2.55 0.19 16.11
CA ILE A 33 3.20 -0.95 15.46
C ILE A 33 3.83 -0.42 14.18
N LEU A 34 5.07 -0.79 13.92
CA LEU A 34 5.75 -0.46 12.68
C LEU A 34 6.60 -1.67 12.26
N THR A 35 6.19 -2.35 11.19
CA THR A 35 6.86 -3.57 10.73
C THR A 35 6.57 -3.85 9.25
N THR A 36 7.20 -4.86 8.69
CA THR A 36 6.86 -5.37 7.35
C THR A 36 6.44 -6.83 7.43
N VAL A 37 5.49 -7.20 6.57
CA VAL A 37 4.97 -8.57 6.50
C VAL A 37 4.73 -8.91 5.05
N ASN A 38 4.80 -10.19 4.70
CA ASN A 38 4.48 -10.66 3.36
C ASN A 38 3.00 -10.38 3.05
N ALA A 39 2.75 -9.41 2.17
CA ALA A 39 1.40 -8.93 1.85
C ALA A 39 0.51 -10.02 1.26
N ARG A 40 1.06 -10.88 0.38
CA ARG A 40 0.30 -11.96 -0.26
C ARG A 40 -0.15 -12.99 0.78
N LYS A 41 0.76 -13.46 1.64
CA LYS A 41 0.44 -14.40 2.72
C LYS A 41 -0.59 -13.82 3.69
N LEU A 42 -0.44 -12.56 4.07
CA LEU A 42 -1.41 -11.88 4.94
C LEU A 42 -2.81 -11.85 4.30
N LEU A 43 -2.90 -11.41 3.05
CA LEU A 43 -4.16 -11.33 2.31
C LEU A 43 -4.82 -12.71 2.13
N ASP A 44 -4.03 -13.71 1.76
CA ASP A 44 -4.52 -15.08 1.58
C ASP A 44 -5.08 -15.64 2.90
N ILE A 45 -4.39 -15.43 4.02
CA ILE A 45 -4.89 -15.83 5.35
C ILE A 45 -6.22 -15.12 5.66
N LEU A 46 -6.29 -13.80 5.51
CA LEU A 46 -7.50 -13.03 5.80
C LEU A 46 -8.69 -13.48 4.94
N ARG A 47 -8.46 -13.84 3.67
CA ARG A 47 -9.50 -14.34 2.75
C ARG A 47 -10.07 -15.71 3.12
N THR A 48 -9.34 -16.50 3.90
CA THR A 48 -9.82 -17.80 4.38
C THR A 48 -10.68 -17.71 5.63
N MET A 49 -10.71 -16.54 6.29
CA MET A 49 -11.51 -16.33 7.49
C MET A 49 -12.95 -15.93 7.14
N PRO A 50 -13.95 -16.23 8.00
CA PRO A 50 -15.31 -15.72 7.84
C PRO A 50 -15.34 -14.18 7.82
N ALA A 51 -16.26 -13.59 7.05
CA ALA A 51 -16.30 -12.15 6.83
C ALA A 51 -16.63 -11.32 8.09
N ASP A 52 -17.35 -11.92 9.04
CA ASP A 52 -17.74 -11.35 10.33
C ASP A 52 -16.76 -11.67 11.46
N GLN A 53 -15.69 -12.43 11.16
CA GLN A 53 -14.70 -12.80 12.17
C GLN A 53 -13.83 -11.60 12.54
N VAL A 54 -13.85 -11.23 13.81
CA VAL A 54 -12.87 -10.29 14.38
C VAL A 54 -11.49 -10.95 14.35
N VAL A 55 -10.52 -10.25 13.76
CA VAL A 55 -9.11 -10.67 13.66
C VAL A 55 -8.24 -9.77 14.52
N SER A 56 -7.42 -10.36 15.39
CA SER A 56 -6.38 -9.63 16.12
C SER A 56 -5.02 -9.79 15.46
N LEU A 57 -4.27 -8.70 15.44
CA LEU A 57 -2.89 -8.62 14.99
C LEU A 57 -2.00 -8.26 16.17
N GLU A 58 -1.08 -9.15 16.54
CA GLU A 58 -0.14 -8.95 17.63
C GLU A 58 1.28 -8.98 17.08
N SER A 59 2.03 -7.90 17.29
CA SER A 59 3.46 -7.86 16.95
C SER A 59 4.27 -8.48 18.09
N GLN A 60 5.11 -9.46 17.77
CA GLN A 60 6.00 -10.13 18.72
C GLN A 60 7.39 -10.27 18.10
N GLU A 61 8.32 -9.41 18.51
CA GLU A 61 9.70 -9.37 17.99
C GLU A 61 9.73 -9.40 16.44
N ASN A 62 10.14 -10.53 15.86
CA ASN A 62 10.28 -10.74 14.42
C ASN A 62 9.07 -11.45 13.79
N LYS A 63 7.91 -11.44 14.46
CA LYS A 63 6.70 -12.11 13.99
C LYS A 63 5.46 -11.24 14.18
N LEU A 64 4.53 -11.39 13.25
CA LEU A 64 3.16 -10.90 13.35
C LEU A 64 2.24 -12.10 13.57
N LEU A 65 1.57 -12.14 14.71
CA LEU A 65 0.59 -13.15 15.03
C LEU A 65 -0.79 -12.69 14.61
N LEU A 66 -1.44 -13.49 13.76
CA LEU A 66 -2.84 -13.35 13.38
C LEU A 66 -3.66 -14.34 14.20
N LYS A 67 -4.69 -13.86 14.92
CA LYS A 67 -5.65 -14.72 15.62
C LYS A 67 -7.06 -14.36 15.16
N GLY A 68 -7.87 -15.38 14.87
CA GLY A 68 -9.27 -15.23 14.51
C GLY A 68 -10.03 -16.50 14.87
N GLY A 69 -11.02 -16.39 15.75
CA GLY A 69 -11.75 -17.54 16.28
C GLY A 69 -10.82 -18.58 16.90
N LYS A 70 -10.80 -19.79 16.32
CA LYS A 70 -9.89 -20.89 16.73
C LYS A 70 -8.58 -20.93 15.94
N SER A 71 -8.44 -20.10 14.90
CA SER A 71 -7.31 -20.09 14.00
C SER A 71 -6.20 -19.17 14.52
N ARG A 72 -4.96 -19.64 14.43
CA ARG A 72 -3.76 -18.87 14.78
C ARG A 72 -2.69 -19.05 13.71
N PHE A 73 -2.22 -17.94 13.16
CA PHE A 73 -1.15 -17.89 12.18
C PHE A 73 0.00 -17.05 12.71
N SER A 74 1.22 -17.40 12.32
CA SER A 74 2.41 -16.63 12.65
C SER A 74 3.16 -16.33 11.36
N LEU A 75 3.30 -15.05 11.05
CA LEU A 75 4.02 -14.55 9.89
C LEU A 75 5.35 -13.96 10.34
N GLN A 76 6.43 -14.32 9.66
CA GLN A 76 7.72 -13.65 9.86
C GLN A 76 7.61 -12.20 9.38
N THR A 77 8.22 -11.29 10.13
CA THR A 77 8.32 -9.88 9.79
C THR A 77 9.76 -9.47 9.53
N LEU A 78 9.94 -8.40 8.77
CA LEU A 78 11.24 -7.73 8.67
C LEU A 78 11.16 -6.32 9.25
N PRO A 79 12.29 -5.77 9.74
CA PRO A 79 12.35 -4.40 10.23
C PRO A 79 11.79 -3.38 9.22
N ALA A 80 11.03 -2.40 9.70
CA ALA A 80 10.45 -1.38 8.83
C ALA A 80 11.49 -0.43 8.22
N GLN A 81 12.64 -0.26 8.88
CA GLN A 81 13.76 0.55 8.38
C GLN A 81 14.36 -0.01 7.08
N ASP A 82 14.18 -1.30 6.82
CA ASP A 82 14.65 -1.95 5.59
C ASP A 82 13.64 -1.80 4.44
N PHE A 83 12.46 -1.20 4.71
CA PHE A 83 11.42 -1.02 3.70
C PHE A 83 11.76 0.18 2.80
N PRO A 84 11.85 -0.03 1.48
CA PRO A 84 12.22 1.04 0.56
C PRO A 84 11.04 1.99 0.36
N LEU A 85 11.19 3.22 0.89
CA LEU A 85 10.26 4.31 0.61
C LEU A 85 10.72 5.05 -0.65
N VAL A 86 9.76 5.32 -1.53
CA VAL A 86 10.01 6.19 -2.68
C VAL A 86 10.25 7.61 -2.14
N GLN A 87 11.37 8.23 -2.54
CA GLN A 87 11.69 9.59 -2.13
C GLN A 87 10.70 10.56 -2.78
N GLU A 88 9.94 11.28 -1.95
CA GLU A 88 9.05 12.32 -2.42
C GLU A 88 9.88 13.53 -2.89
N SER A 89 9.57 14.05 -4.08
CA SER A 89 10.18 15.30 -4.54
C SER A 89 9.77 16.44 -3.61
N THR A 90 10.75 17.19 -3.12
CA THR A 90 10.51 18.40 -2.31
C THR A 90 10.01 19.58 -3.15
N GLN A 91 10.10 19.48 -4.48
CA GLN A 91 9.59 20.45 -5.43
C GLN A 91 8.33 19.90 -6.09
N LEU A 92 7.20 20.09 -5.41
CA LEU A 92 5.90 19.86 -6.00
C LEU A 92 5.53 21.10 -6.82
N GLY A 93 5.15 20.89 -8.08
CA GLY A 93 4.60 21.93 -8.94
C GLY A 93 3.22 22.42 -8.44
N PRO A 94 2.51 23.24 -9.23
CA PRO A 94 1.17 23.68 -8.87
C PRO A 94 0.23 22.49 -8.63
N ALA A 95 -0.53 22.54 -7.54
CA ALA A 95 -1.55 21.54 -7.22
C ALA A 95 -2.88 21.93 -7.86
N PHE A 96 -3.60 20.93 -8.37
CA PHE A 96 -4.95 21.09 -8.91
C PHE A 96 -5.79 19.88 -8.55
N GLU A 97 -7.11 20.06 -8.57
CA GLU A 97 -8.07 19.01 -8.29
C GLU A 97 -8.88 18.68 -9.53
N LEU A 98 -9.18 17.39 -9.72
CA LEU A 98 -10.08 16.93 -10.77
C LEU A 98 -10.91 15.73 -10.31
N PRO A 99 -12.13 15.56 -10.84
CA PRO A 99 -12.92 14.36 -10.55
C PRO A 99 -12.19 13.09 -10.99
N GLN A 100 -12.16 12.08 -10.12
CA GLN A 100 -11.51 10.78 -10.40
C GLN A 100 -11.97 10.16 -11.73
N LYS A 101 -13.27 10.27 -12.04
CA LYS A 101 -13.86 9.76 -13.30
C LYS A 101 -13.26 10.45 -14.52
N VAL A 102 -13.01 11.76 -14.44
CA VAL A 102 -12.40 12.53 -15.53
C VAL A 102 -10.97 12.07 -15.76
N LEU A 103 -10.15 11.99 -14.69
CA LEU A 103 -8.77 11.50 -14.79
C LEU A 103 -8.70 10.10 -15.42
N LYS A 104 -9.54 9.17 -14.92
CA LYS A 104 -9.60 7.79 -15.44
C LYS A 104 -9.98 7.75 -16.92
N ASN A 105 -10.94 8.57 -17.33
CA ASN A 105 -11.37 8.64 -18.72
C ASN A 105 -10.25 9.16 -19.62
N LEU A 106 -9.57 10.24 -19.24
CA LEU A 106 -8.45 10.80 -20.01
C LEU A 106 -7.33 9.77 -20.18
N LEU A 107 -6.92 9.10 -19.10
CA LEU A 107 -5.93 8.03 -19.15
C LEU A 107 -6.33 6.89 -20.11
N SER A 108 -7.59 6.46 -20.04
CA SER A 108 -8.08 5.37 -20.90
C SER A 108 -8.09 5.70 -22.40
N GLN A 109 -8.18 6.99 -22.75
CA GLN A 109 -8.16 7.45 -24.14
C GLN A 109 -6.75 7.48 -24.74
N VAL A 110 -5.70 7.50 -23.93
CA VAL A 110 -4.31 7.68 -24.41
C VAL A 110 -3.37 6.54 -24.06
N SER A 111 -3.68 5.73 -23.04
CA SER A 111 -2.74 4.70 -22.53
C SER A 111 -2.35 3.66 -23.58
N PHE A 112 -3.20 3.39 -24.58
CA PHE A 112 -2.89 2.43 -25.64
C PHE A 112 -1.80 2.92 -26.60
N ALA A 113 -1.55 4.23 -26.67
CA ALA A 113 -0.56 4.84 -27.54
C ALA A 113 0.85 4.89 -26.91
N MET A 114 0.99 4.47 -25.65
CA MET A 114 2.29 4.37 -24.99
C MET A 114 3.15 3.29 -25.66
N ALA A 115 4.44 3.57 -25.80
CA ALA A 115 5.38 2.54 -26.19
C ALA A 115 5.62 1.57 -25.04
N VAL A 116 6.00 0.33 -25.37
CA VAL A 116 6.33 -0.71 -24.40
C VAL A 116 7.80 -1.05 -24.58
N GLN A 117 8.61 -0.78 -23.56
CA GLN A 117 10.05 -1.07 -23.54
C GLN A 117 10.83 -0.42 -24.71
N ASP A 118 10.42 0.79 -25.14
CA ASP A 118 11.20 1.57 -26.10
C ASP A 118 12.47 2.11 -25.41
N ILE A 119 13.58 2.16 -26.17
CA ILE A 119 14.86 2.73 -25.70
C ILE A 119 14.74 4.21 -25.32
N ARG A 120 13.76 4.91 -25.89
CA ARG A 120 13.41 6.29 -25.55
C ARG A 120 12.44 6.25 -24.37
N TYR A 121 12.98 6.29 -23.16
CA TYR A 121 12.20 6.14 -21.92
C TYR A 121 10.99 7.08 -21.81
N TYR A 122 11.06 8.29 -22.37
CA TYR A 122 9.96 9.25 -22.37
C TYR A 122 8.73 8.81 -23.18
N LEU A 123 8.85 7.79 -24.03
CA LEU A 123 7.73 7.20 -24.76
C LEU A 123 7.02 6.10 -23.97
N ASN A 124 7.62 5.61 -22.87
CA ASN A 124 7.07 4.53 -22.04
C ASN A 124 6.12 5.06 -20.94
N GLY A 125 5.42 6.18 -21.20
CA GLY A 125 4.56 6.83 -20.22
C GLY A 125 3.55 7.79 -20.85
N VAL A 126 2.71 8.39 -20.00
CA VAL A 126 1.74 9.42 -20.38
C VAL A 126 2.23 10.78 -19.92
N LEU A 127 2.24 11.75 -20.83
CA LEU A 127 2.49 13.16 -20.49
C LEU A 127 1.23 13.77 -19.88
N PHE A 128 1.37 14.38 -18.70
CA PHE A 128 0.35 15.23 -18.09
C PHE A 128 0.71 16.70 -18.29
N VAL A 129 -0.23 17.48 -18.80
CA VAL A 129 -0.11 18.94 -18.94
C VAL A 129 -1.31 19.58 -18.26
N ALA A 130 -1.05 20.53 -17.37
CA ALA A 130 -2.06 21.40 -16.76
C ALA A 130 -1.61 22.84 -17.01
N GLU A 131 -2.48 23.63 -17.63
CA GLU A 131 -2.29 25.07 -17.92
C GLU A 131 -3.18 25.92 -17.02
#